data_AF-A0A3L7E1V7-F1
#
_entry.id   AF-A0A3L7E1V7-F1
#
_cell.length_a   1.000
_cell.length_b   1.000
_cell.length_c   1.000
_cell.angle_alpha   90.00
_cell.angle_beta   90.00
_cell.angle_gamma   90.00
#
_symmetry.space_group_name_H-M   'P 1'
#
loop_
_entity.id
_entity.type
_entity.pdbx_description
1 polymer ?
#
loop_
_entity_poly.entity_id
_entity_poly.type
_entity_poly.pdbx_seq_one_letter_code
_entity_poly.pdbx_strand_id
1 'polypeptide(L)'
;MLRYLSAFTLLLAFALPATAQDIRYVSDEVFVVLHTGPGKEYRWAAKLTPGTRMEVASLSDDGNWAQVTTSRGTSGWVSTEFLTGEAPAQVKLPAAEARAEQLAAKNAELGDQVKTLQAEKLELLNRANSIDSDLGSVSQELAKLKQISGNAVQLDTDNRRLVEESENLRSELEMLKAENMRLQDKLNSEDFINGALAVALGVFITLIVPRLWPKRRKSSSWA
;
A
#
# COMPACT_ATOMS: atom_id res chain seq x y z
N MET A 1 9.58 -84.19 32.91
CA MET A 1 10.25 -83.02 33.53
C MET A 1 11.55 -82.57 32.83
N LEU A 2 12.00 -83.21 31.74
CA LEU A 2 13.27 -82.85 31.07
C LEU A 2 13.16 -81.79 29.95
N ARG A 3 11.96 -81.29 29.62
CA ARG A 3 11.75 -80.35 28.50
C ARG A 3 11.90 -78.86 28.85
N TYR A 4 11.88 -78.52 30.14
CA TYR A 4 12.07 -77.14 30.61
C TYR A 4 13.53 -76.83 30.97
N LEU A 5 14.40 -77.85 31.08
CA LEU A 5 15.81 -77.66 31.39
C LEU A 5 16.62 -77.10 30.20
N SER A 6 16.21 -77.45 28.98
CA SER A 6 16.82 -76.98 27.72
C SER A 6 16.43 -75.55 27.34
N ALA A 7 15.31 -75.03 27.87
CA ALA A 7 14.93 -73.63 27.68
C ALA A 7 15.69 -72.69 28.64
N PHE A 8 16.12 -73.19 29.80
CA PHE A 8 16.88 -72.40 30.78
C PHE A 8 18.35 -72.24 30.40
N THR A 9 18.96 -73.25 29.75
CA THR A 9 20.35 -73.17 29.28
C THR A 9 20.53 -72.32 28.01
N LEU A 10 19.47 -72.08 27.23
CA LEU A 10 19.53 -71.18 26.08
C LEU A 10 19.41 -69.70 26.47
N LEU A 11 18.85 -69.39 27.65
CA LEU A 11 18.71 -68.00 28.13
C LEU A 11 20.01 -67.47 28.78
N LEU A 12 20.92 -68.34 29.20
CA LEU A 12 22.18 -67.96 29.86
C LEU A 12 23.33 -67.67 28.88
N ALA A 13 23.16 -67.98 27.59
CA ALA A 13 24.16 -67.76 26.55
C ALA A 13 24.16 -66.33 25.96
N PHE A 14 23.28 -65.44 26.45
CA PHE A 14 23.16 -64.07 25.93
C PHE A 14 23.74 -62.97 26.85
N ALA A 15 24.52 -63.35 27.88
CA ALA A 15 25.29 -62.39 28.67
C ALA A 15 26.67 -62.18 28.03
N LEU A 16 26.71 -61.53 26.86
CA LEU A 16 27.96 -60.96 26.35
C LEU A 16 28.36 -59.84 27.31
N PRO A 17 29.61 -59.80 27.84
CA PRO A 17 30.08 -58.61 28.50
C PRO A 17 30.12 -57.50 27.45
N ALA A 18 29.19 -56.55 27.54
CA ALA A 18 29.30 -55.30 26.84
C ALA A 18 30.62 -54.66 27.28
N THR A 19 31.66 -54.81 26.46
CA THR A 19 32.92 -54.13 26.69
C THR A 19 32.62 -52.67 26.37
N ALA A 20 32.16 -51.93 27.38
CA ALA A 20 32.03 -50.49 27.29
C ALA A 20 33.41 -49.97 26.87
N GLN A 21 33.52 -49.51 25.63
CA GLN A 21 34.73 -48.84 25.18
C GLN A 21 34.84 -47.57 26.01
N ASP A 22 35.72 -47.61 26.99
CA ASP A 22 36.07 -46.47 27.82
C ASP A 22 36.93 -45.55 26.95
N ILE A 23 36.25 -44.70 26.18
CA ILE A 23 36.88 -43.70 25.33
C ILE A 23 37.46 -42.64 26.26
N ARG A 24 38.76 -42.77 26.53
CA ARG A 24 39.54 -41.82 27.30
C ARG A 24 40.31 -40.91 26.36
N TYR A 25 40.24 -39.61 26.60
CA TYR A 25 41.02 -38.61 25.89
C TYR A 25 42.33 -38.35 26.64
N VAL A 26 43.41 -38.06 25.91
CA VAL A 26 44.64 -37.55 26.53
C VAL A 26 44.32 -36.16 27.08
N SER A 27 44.67 -35.92 28.34
CA SER A 27 44.46 -34.60 28.97
C SER A 27 45.32 -33.55 28.27
N ASP A 28 44.73 -32.43 27.90
CA ASP A 28 45.42 -31.26 27.33
C ASP A 28 46.27 -30.50 28.37
N GLU A 29 46.31 -30.97 29.63
CA GLU A 29 47.13 -30.37 30.68
C GLU A 29 48.62 -30.72 30.51
N VAL A 30 49.23 -30.12 29.50
CA VAL A 30 50.69 -30.08 29.34
C VAL A 30 51.22 -28.94 30.19
N PHE A 31 52.29 -29.17 30.97
CA PHE A 31 52.96 -28.10 31.70
C PHE A 31 54.45 -28.11 31.40
N VAL A 32 55.04 -26.92 31.45
CA VAL A 32 56.48 -26.73 31.35
C VAL A 32 57.00 -26.36 32.72
N VAL A 33 58.21 -26.80 33.06
CA VAL A 33 58.82 -26.51 34.36
C VAL A 33 59.80 -25.36 34.20
N LEU A 34 59.73 -24.41 35.13
CA LEU A 34 60.73 -23.38 35.33
C LEU A 34 61.79 -23.94 36.29
N HIS A 35 63.05 -23.93 35.88
CA HIS A 35 64.18 -24.41 36.68
C HIS A 35 64.93 -23.24 37.34
N THR A 36 65.67 -23.50 38.42
CA THR A 36 66.50 -22.46 39.07
C THR A 36 67.79 -22.15 38.31
N GLY A 37 68.19 -22.98 37.34
CA GLY A 37 69.40 -22.82 36.52
C GLY A 37 69.20 -23.38 35.11
N PRO A 38 70.13 -23.12 34.17
CA PRO A 38 70.01 -23.49 32.76
C PRO A 38 70.27 -24.99 32.53
N GLY A 39 69.28 -25.82 32.84
CA GLY A 39 69.38 -27.29 32.73
C GLY A 39 68.22 -28.03 33.40
N LYS A 40 67.99 -29.28 32.99
CA LYS A 40 66.93 -30.13 33.56
C LYS A 40 67.28 -30.66 34.95
N GLU A 41 68.57 -30.69 35.26
CA GLU A 41 69.17 -31.12 36.52
C GLU A 41 68.95 -30.12 37.67
N TYR A 42 68.64 -28.86 37.34
CA TYR A 42 68.37 -27.84 38.34
C TYR A 42 66.99 -28.01 38.97
N ARG A 43 66.86 -27.59 40.23
CA ARG A 43 65.61 -27.71 41.00
C ARG A 43 64.47 -26.95 40.32
N TRP A 44 63.26 -27.48 40.44
CA TRP A 44 62.05 -26.82 39.98
C TRP A 44 61.78 -25.55 40.80
N ALA A 45 61.66 -24.43 40.11
CA ALA A 45 61.26 -23.14 40.65
C ALA A 45 59.74 -22.95 40.59
N ALA A 46 59.09 -23.34 39.48
CA ALA A 46 57.64 -23.22 39.30
C ALA A 46 57.09 -24.12 38.18
N LYS A 47 55.78 -24.39 38.20
CA LYS A 47 55.01 -25.00 37.09
C LYS A 47 54.45 -23.89 36.19
N LEU A 48 54.66 -23.99 34.88
CA LEU A 48 54.15 -23.08 33.86
C LEU A 48 53.07 -23.78 33.05
N THR A 49 51.90 -23.15 32.93
CA THR A 49 50.84 -23.60 32.04
C THR A 49 50.99 -22.96 30.66
N PRO A 50 50.58 -23.62 29.56
CA PRO A 50 50.53 -23.04 28.23
C PRO A 50 49.80 -21.70 28.24
N GLY A 51 50.35 -20.71 27.52
CA GLY A 51 49.79 -19.35 27.49
C GLY A 51 50.18 -18.45 28.66
N THR A 52 50.99 -18.93 29.61
CA THR A 52 51.58 -18.06 30.66
C THR A 52 52.45 -16.99 30.00
N ARG A 53 52.09 -15.71 30.18
CA ARG A 53 52.89 -14.59 29.70
C ARG A 53 54.14 -14.41 30.56
N MET A 54 55.29 -14.28 29.91
CA MET A 54 56.59 -14.10 30.56
C MET A 54 57.48 -13.20 29.70
N GLU A 55 58.44 -12.56 30.34
CA GLU A 55 59.46 -11.74 29.68
C GLU A 55 60.79 -12.49 29.69
N VAL A 56 61.49 -12.48 28.55
CA VAL A 56 62.80 -13.11 28.41
C VAL A 56 63.88 -12.11 28.77
N ALA A 57 64.70 -12.42 29.77
CA ALA A 57 65.75 -11.55 30.30
C ALA A 57 67.13 -11.85 29.69
N SER A 58 67.49 -13.12 29.56
CA SER A 58 68.79 -13.55 29.02
C SER A 58 68.72 -14.97 28.43
N LEU A 59 69.75 -15.35 27.67
CA LEU A 59 69.93 -16.69 27.11
C LEU A 59 71.17 -17.34 27.73
N SER A 60 71.16 -18.66 27.85
CA SER A 60 72.31 -19.47 28.24
C SER A 60 73.38 -19.44 27.14
N ASP A 61 74.62 -19.74 27.47
CA ASP A 61 75.76 -19.72 26.54
C ASP A 61 75.56 -20.67 25.34
N ASP A 62 74.80 -21.74 25.54
CA ASP A 62 74.43 -22.73 24.53
C ASP A 62 73.14 -22.37 23.75
N GLY A 63 72.43 -21.31 24.16
CA GLY A 63 71.18 -20.84 23.55
C GLY A 63 69.96 -21.74 23.78
N ASN A 64 70.11 -22.87 24.48
CA ASN A 64 69.03 -23.85 24.68
C ASN A 64 68.09 -23.47 25.83
N TRP A 65 68.55 -22.60 26.74
CA TRP A 65 67.80 -22.13 27.89
C TRP A 65 67.68 -20.61 27.88
N ALA A 66 66.51 -20.13 28.26
CA ALA A 66 66.23 -18.71 28.45
C ALA A 66 65.86 -18.45 29.91
N GLN A 67 66.44 -17.40 30.47
CA GLN A 67 66.03 -16.86 31.76
C GLN A 67 64.78 -16.01 31.53
N VAL A 68 63.69 -16.35 32.22
CA VAL A 68 62.40 -15.69 32.08
C VAL A 68 61.88 -15.22 33.43
N THR A 69 61.14 -14.12 33.39
CA THR A 69 60.39 -13.59 34.54
C THR A 69 58.91 -13.71 34.24
N THR A 70 58.21 -14.45 35.07
CA THR A 70 56.74 -14.57 34.99
C THR A 70 56.07 -13.30 35.49
N SER A 71 54.82 -13.03 35.07
CA SER A 71 54.04 -11.89 35.55
C SER A 71 53.82 -11.85 37.06
N ARG A 72 54.02 -12.99 37.76
CA ARG A 72 53.97 -13.10 39.22
C ARG A 72 55.29 -12.75 39.91
N GLY A 73 56.32 -12.34 39.16
CA GLY A 73 57.64 -11.98 39.68
C GLY A 73 58.59 -13.16 39.89
N THR A 74 58.16 -14.40 39.65
CA THR A 74 59.04 -15.58 39.74
C THR A 74 59.97 -15.61 38.54
N SER A 75 61.28 -15.64 38.82
CA SER A 75 62.35 -15.75 37.81
C SER A 75 62.94 -17.15 37.79
N GLY A 76 63.36 -17.62 36.61
CA GLY A 76 64.05 -18.89 36.45
C GLY A 76 64.37 -19.19 34.99
N TRP A 77 64.76 -20.42 34.70
CA TRP A 77 65.22 -20.87 33.39
C TRP A 77 64.24 -21.86 32.77
N VAL A 78 63.95 -21.68 31.48
CA VAL A 78 63.06 -22.55 30.70
C VAL A 78 63.69 -22.85 29.34
N SER A 79 63.43 -24.03 28.79
CA SER A 79 63.93 -24.41 27.46
C SER A 79 63.33 -23.51 26.38
N THR A 80 64.17 -23.02 25.47
CA THR A 80 63.77 -22.10 24.40
C THR A 80 62.80 -22.75 23.41
N GLU A 81 62.79 -24.09 23.32
CA GLU A 81 61.86 -24.86 22.47
C GLU A 81 60.38 -24.66 22.85
N PHE A 82 60.09 -24.29 24.10
CA PHE A 82 58.74 -24.05 24.59
C PHE A 82 58.33 -22.57 24.55
N LEU A 83 59.24 -21.69 24.15
CA LEU A 83 58.97 -20.26 24.03
C LEU A 83 58.53 -19.94 22.60
N THR A 84 57.35 -19.34 22.47
CA THR A 84 56.82 -18.86 21.19
C THR A 84 56.38 -17.41 21.33
N GLY A 85 56.57 -16.63 20.26
CA GLY A 85 56.10 -15.25 20.18
C GLY A 85 54.60 -15.12 19.94
N GLU A 86 53.92 -16.22 19.56
CA GLU A 86 52.48 -16.23 19.31
C GLU A 86 51.68 -16.83 20.47
N ALA A 87 50.53 -16.24 20.77
CA ALA A 87 49.61 -16.82 21.75
C ALA A 87 49.16 -18.24 21.32
N PRO A 88 49.22 -19.25 22.22
CA PRO A 88 48.80 -20.62 21.91
C PRO A 88 47.34 -20.72 21.47
N ALA A 89 47.02 -21.80 20.74
CA ALA A 89 45.65 -22.09 20.27
C ALA A 89 44.62 -22.08 21.42
N GLN A 90 45.00 -22.57 22.60
CA GLN A 90 44.16 -22.60 23.80
C GLN A 90 43.71 -21.19 24.27
N VAL A 91 44.49 -20.16 23.94
CA VAL A 91 44.15 -18.75 24.23
C VAL A 91 43.35 -18.13 23.08
N LYS A 92 43.67 -18.49 21.83
CA LYS A 92 43.00 -17.95 20.63
C LYS A 92 41.60 -18.54 20.44
N LEU A 93 41.37 -19.80 20.81
CA LEU A 93 40.13 -20.53 20.53
C LEU A 93 38.90 -19.93 21.22
N PRO A 94 38.91 -19.63 22.54
CA PRO A 94 37.74 -19.01 23.18
C PRO A 94 37.41 -17.63 22.60
N ALA A 95 38.44 -16.85 22.22
CA ALA A 95 38.25 -15.56 21.57
C ALA A 95 37.68 -15.70 20.15
N ALA A 96 38.05 -16.74 19.41
CA ALA A 96 37.52 -17.03 18.09
C ALA A 96 36.06 -17.52 18.17
N GLU A 97 35.74 -18.39 19.13
CA GLU A 97 34.38 -18.87 19.41
C GLU A 97 33.46 -17.70 19.78
N ALA A 98 33.87 -16.84 20.72
CA ALA A 98 33.10 -15.65 21.09
C ALA A 98 32.86 -14.69 19.91
N ARG A 99 33.86 -14.53 19.02
CA ARG A 99 33.68 -13.76 17.78
C ARG A 99 32.73 -14.43 16.81
N ALA A 100 32.78 -15.75 16.68
CA ALA A 100 31.90 -16.50 15.81
C ALA A 100 30.44 -16.40 16.29
N GLU A 101 30.20 -16.51 17.60
CA GLU A 101 28.88 -16.29 18.20
C GLU A 101 28.38 -14.86 17.98
N GLN A 102 29.23 -13.86 18.19
CA GLN A 102 28.87 -12.47 17.93
C GLN A 102 28.53 -12.22 16.45
N LEU A 103 29.29 -12.80 15.53
CA LEU A 103 29.03 -12.68 14.09
C LEU A 103 27.75 -13.43 13.69
N ALA A 104 27.49 -14.60 14.27
CA ALA A 104 26.25 -15.33 14.06
C ALA A 104 25.03 -14.53 14.53
N ALA A 105 25.11 -13.92 15.73
CA ALA A 105 24.06 -13.05 16.26
C ALA A 105 23.82 -11.83 15.36
N LYS A 106 24.88 -11.15 14.90
CA LYS A 106 24.76 -10.02 13.96
C LYS A 106 24.17 -10.43 12.61
N ASN A 107 24.55 -11.58 12.08
CA ASN A 107 23.99 -12.07 10.82
C ASN A 107 22.50 -12.41 10.96
N ALA A 108 22.08 -12.98 12.09
CA ALA A 108 20.67 -13.20 12.37
C ALA A 108 19.90 -11.87 12.45
N GLU A 109 20.42 -10.89 13.20
CA GLU A 109 19.83 -9.56 13.33
C GLU A 109 19.73 -8.85 11.97
N LEU A 110 20.81 -8.83 11.18
CA LEU A 110 20.80 -8.27 9.83
C LEU A 110 19.82 -8.99 8.91
N GLY A 111 19.72 -10.31 9.03
CA GLY A 111 18.73 -11.11 8.31
C GLY A 111 17.30 -10.69 8.63
N ASP A 112 17.00 -10.39 9.89
CA ASP A 112 15.67 -9.92 10.28
C ASP A 112 15.42 -8.47 9.87
N GLN A 113 16.43 -7.59 9.93
CA GLN A 113 16.34 -6.23 9.40
C GLN A 113 16.02 -6.22 7.90
N VAL A 114 16.68 -7.08 7.11
CA VAL A 114 16.40 -7.21 5.68
C VAL A 114 14.96 -7.64 5.42
N LYS A 115 14.43 -8.60 6.18
CA LYS A 115 13.01 -9.01 6.05
C LYS A 115 12.06 -7.87 6.38
N THR A 116 12.30 -7.16 7.48
CA THR A 116 11.47 -6.02 7.90
C THR A 116 11.49 -4.91 6.84
N LEU A 117 12.67 -4.53 6.34
CA LEU A 117 12.80 -3.51 5.30
C LEU A 117 12.14 -3.93 3.98
N GLN A 118 12.18 -5.22 3.64
CA GLN A 118 11.46 -5.74 2.47
C GLN A 118 9.94 -5.63 2.65
N ALA A 119 9.42 -5.95 3.84
CA ALA A 119 8.00 -5.82 4.15
C ALA A 119 7.55 -4.35 4.11
N GLU A 120 8.31 -3.45 4.73
CA GLU A 120 8.04 -2.00 4.72
C GLU A 120 8.07 -1.43 3.30
N LYS A 121 9.04 -1.85 2.47
CA LYS A 121 9.09 -1.45 1.06
C LYS A 121 7.83 -1.86 0.29
N LEU A 122 7.32 -3.08 0.50
CA LEU A 122 6.10 -3.54 -0.14
C LEU A 122 4.88 -2.74 0.33
N GLU A 123 4.80 -2.43 1.62
CA GLU A 123 3.75 -1.57 2.18
C GLU A 123 3.79 -0.17 1.57
N LEU A 124 4.97 0.46 1.51
CA LEU A 124 5.14 1.78 0.91
C LEU A 124 4.78 1.80 -0.58
N LEU A 125 5.13 0.75 -1.33
CA LEU A 125 4.73 0.62 -2.74
C LEU A 125 3.21 0.52 -2.90
N ASN A 126 2.56 -0.29 -2.06
CA ASN A 126 1.09 -0.39 -2.08
C ASN A 126 0.43 0.94 -1.75
N ARG A 127 0.97 1.67 -0.77
CA ARG A 127 0.47 3.00 -0.36
C ARG A 127 0.70 4.05 -1.43
N ALA A 128 1.81 4.01 -2.15
CA ALA A 128 2.06 4.89 -3.30
C ALA A 128 1.03 4.64 -4.41
N ASN A 129 0.80 3.37 -4.76
CA ASN A 129 -0.19 3.00 -5.77
C ASN A 129 -1.63 3.41 -5.39
N SER A 130 -2.01 3.30 -4.11
CA SER A 130 -3.33 3.76 -3.66
C SER A 130 -3.46 5.28 -3.75
N ILE A 131 -2.41 6.01 -3.36
CA ILE A 131 -2.39 7.48 -3.46
C ILE A 131 -2.50 7.93 -4.92
N ASP A 132 -1.80 7.27 -5.85
CA ASP A 132 -1.89 7.58 -7.27
C ASP A 132 -3.31 7.35 -7.82
N SER A 133 -3.96 6.25 -7.40
CA SER A 133 -5.36 5.97 -7.74
C SER A 133 -6.31 7.04 -7.19
N ASP A 134 -6.13 7.44 -5.92
CA ASP A 134 -6.94 8.46 -5.26
C ASP A 134 -6.74 9.84 -5.91
N LEU A 135 -5.52 10.19 -6.29
CA LEU A 135 -5.24 11.43 -7.01
C LEU A 135 -5.95 11.43 -8.37
N GLY A 136 -5.93 10.30 -9.07
CA GLY A 136 -6.67 10.10 -10.32
C GLY A 136 -8.18 10.31 -10.16
N SER A 137 -8.79 9.70 -9.14
CA SER A 137 -10.23 9.84 -8.88
C SER A 137 -10.61 11.26 -8.48
N VAL A 138 -9.86 11.89 -7.56
CA VAL A 138 -10.08 13.27 -7.12
C VAL A 138 -9.93 14.24 -8.29
N SER A 139 -8.95 14.03 -9.18
CA SER A 139 -8.80 14.84 -10.39
C SER A 139 -10.01 14.71 -11.33
N GLN A 140 -10.54 13.50 -11.51
CA GLN A 140 -11.74 13.27 -12.31
C GLN A 140 -12.98 13.90 -11.69
N GLU A 141 -13.16 13.79 -10.36
CA GLU A 141 -14.25 14.44 -9.65
C GLU A 141 -14.20 15.96 -9.77
N LEU A 142 -13.01 16.55 -9.65
CA LEU A 142 -12.80 17.98 -9.82
C LEU A 142 -13.15 18.42 -11.25
N ALA A 143 -12.73 17.65 -12.26
CA ALA A 143 -13.10 17.92 -13.65
C ALA A 143 -14.62 17.84 -13.87
N LYS A 144 -15.27 16.81 -13.31
CA LYS A 144 -16.72 16.64 -13.36
C LYS A 144 -17.46 17.78 -12.66
N LEU A 145 -17.00 18.21 -11.49
CA LEU A 145 -17.56 19.35 -10.76
C LEU A 145 -17.46 20.64 -11.57
N LYS A 146 -16.29 20.92 -12.16
CA LYS A 146 -16.12 22.09 -13.05
C LYS A 146 -17.09 22.05 -14.23
N GLN A 147 -17.27 20.89 -14.85
CA GLN A 147 -18.23 20.72 -15.95
C GLN A 147 -19.68 20.94 -15.49
N ILE A 148 -20.08 20.35 -14.36
CA ILE A 148 -21.44 20.52 -13.80
C ILE A 148 -21.68 21.99 -13.47
N SER A 149 -20.71 22.68 -12.84
CA SER A 149 -20.81 24.11 -12.56
C SER A 149 -20.95 24.95 -13.84
N GLY A 150 -20.24 24.61 -14.91
CA GLY A 150 -20.42 25.23 -16.23
C GLY A 150 -21.81 25.02 -16.80
N ASN A 151 -22.31 23.78 -16.76
CA ASN A 151 -23.65 23.43 -17.23
C ASN A 151 -24.77 24.10 -16.40
N ALA A 152 -24.57 24.30 -15.09
CA ALA A 152 -25.53 24.97 -14.23
C ALA A 152 -25.72 26.44 -14.62
N VAL A 153 -24.64 27.14 -14.99
CA VAL A 153 -24.71 28.51 -15.51
C VAL A 153 -25.46 28.55 -16.85
N GLN A 154 -25.15 27.61 -17.76
CA GLN A 154 -25.87 27.50 -19.04
C GLN A 154 -27.36 27.24 -18.84
N LEU A 155 -27.71 26.34 -17.92
CA LEU A 155 -29.10 26.02 -17.59
C LEU A 155 -29.86 27.24 -17.03
N ASP A 156 -29.23 28.09 -16.22
CA ASP A 156 -29.84 29.35 -15.76
C ASP A 156 -30.09 30.30 -16.94
N THR A 157 -29.12 30.44 -17.85
CA THR A 157 -29.29 31.30 -19.04
C THR A 157 -30.39 30.79 -19.97
N ASP A 158 -30.51 29.48 -20.15
CA ASP A 158 -31.53 28.86 -21.00
C ASP A 158 -32.91 28.95 -20.35
N ASN A 159 -33.03 28.74 -19.03
CA ASN A 159 -34.28 28.95 -18.31
C ASN A 159 -34.76 30.40 -18.45
N ARG A 160 -33.87 31.40 -18.29
CA ARG A 160 -34.22 32.81 -18.49
C ARG A 160 -34.71 33.07 -19.90
N ARG A 161 -34.03 32.53 -20.91
CA ARG A 161 -34.44 32.65 -22.32
C ARG A 161 -35.80 32.00 -22.58
N LEU A 162 -36.03 30.78 -22.07
CA LEU A 162 -37.30 30.07 -22.24
C LEU A 162 -38.45 30.80 -21.55
N VAL A 163 -38.21 31.40 -20.38
CA VAL A 163 -39.21 32.26 -19.71
C VAL A 163 -39.52 33.47 -20.59
N GLU A 164 -38.50 34.15 -21.13
CA GLU A 164 -38.69 35.28 -22.04
C GLU A 164 -39.44 34.90 -23.33
N GLU A 165 -39.08 33.79 -23.96
CA GLU A 165 -39.79 33.24 -25.13
C GLU A 165 -41.24 32.88 -24.80
N SER A 166 -41.49 32.32 -23.62
CA SER A 166 -42.85 31.96 -23.19
C SER A 166 -43.73 33.20 -22.98
N GLU A 167 -43.19 34.28 -22.43
CA GLU A 167 -43.90 35.55 -22.26
C GLU A 167 -44.13 36.24 -23.61
N ASN A 168 -43.14 36.22 -24.52
CA ASN A 168 -43.28 36.75 -25.87
C ASN A 168 -44.36 36.01 -26.67
N LEU A 169 -44.31 34.67 -26.71
CA LEU A 169 -45.32 33.85 -27.37
C LEU A 169 -46.72 34.07 -26.78
N ARG A 170 -46.81 34.23 -25.46
CA ARG A 170 -48.07 34.55 -24.79
C ARG A 170 -48.59 35.93 -25.21
N SER A 171 -47.73 36.94 -25.27
CA SER A 171 -48.09 38.28 -25.75
C SER A 171 -48.56 38.25 -27.21
N GLU A 172 -47.86 37.52 -28.09
CA GLU A 172 -48.26 37.32 -29.48
C GLU A 172 -49.62 36.62 -29.59
N LEU A 173 -49.86 35.59 -28.79
CA LEU A 173 -51.16 34.91 -28.74
C LEU A 173 -52.28 35.85 -28.28
N GLU A 174 -52.05 36.65 -27.24
CA GLU A 174 -53.02 37.64 -26.76
C GLU A 174 -53.31 38.71 -27.83
N MET A 175 -52.27 39.18 -28.53
CA MET A 175 -52.40 40.13 -29.64
C MET A 175 -53.18 39.54 -30.82
N LEU A 176 -52.78 38.36 -31.31
CA LEU A 176 -53.45 37.65 -32.40
C LEU A 176 -54.92 37.36 -32.07
N LYS A 177 -55.20 36.96 -30.83
CA LYS A 177 -56.56 36.70 -30.37
C LYS A 177 -57.38 37.99 -30.33
N ALA A 178 -56.82 39.09 -29.85
CA ALA A 178 -57.48 40.40 -29.85
C ALA A 178 -57.72 40.91 -31.28
N GLU A 179 -56.78 40.70 -32.20
CA GLU A 179 -56.94 41.04 -33.62
C GLU A 179 -58.02 40.17 -34.30
N ASN A 180 -58.05 38.88 -34.00
CA ASN A 180 -59.08 37.97 -34.51
C ASN A 180 -60.47 38.37 -33.99
N MET A 181 -60.61 38.63 -32.69
CA MET A 181 -61.86 39.15 -32.10
C MET A 181 -62.29 40.47 -32.76
N ARG A 182 -61.35 41.40 -32.94
CA ARG A 182 -61.62 42.69 -33.61
C ARG A 182 -62.06 42.51 -35.06
N LEU A 183 -61.42 41.61 -35.82
CA LEU A 183 -61.81 41.29 -37.19
C LEU A 183 -63.20 40.67 -37.24
N GLN A 184 -63.50 39.75 -36.32
CA GLN A 184 -64.80 39.11 -36.22
C GLN A 184 -65.90 40.12 -35.85
N ASP A 185 -65.64 41.03 -34.90
CA ASP A 185 -66.56 42.11 -34.54
C ASP A 185 -66.81 43.05 -35.73
N LYS A 186 -65.78 43.38 -36.52
CA LYS A 186 -65.92 44.21 -37.72
C LYS A 186 -66.79 43.52 -38.78
N LEU A 187 -66.56 42.23 -39.05
CA LEU A 187 -67.37 41.46 -40.00
C LEU A 187 -68.83 41.35 -39.54
N ASN A 188 -69.06 41.01 -38.26
CA ASN A 188 -70.41 40.94 -37.69
C ASN A 188 -71.14 42.28 -37.76
N SER A 189 -70.42 43.39 -37.56
CA SER A 189 -70.98 44.74 -37.68
C SER A 189 -71.34 45.08 -39.13
N GLU A 190 -70.51 44.74 -40.12
CA GLU A 190 -70.80 44.96 -41.53
C GLU A 190 -72.00 44.11 -42.01
N ASP A 191 -72.06 42.84 -41.61
CA ASP A 191 -73.18 41.94 -41.92
C ASP A 191 -74.49 42.42 -41.30
N PHE A 192 -74.46 42.92 -40.06
CA PHE A 192 -75.64 43.50 -39.41
C PHE A 192 -76.13 44.77 -40.13
N ILE A 193 -75.23 45.69 -40.49
CA ILE A 193 -75.61 46.92 -41.21
C ILE A 193 -76.16 46.58 -42.60
N ASN A 194 -75.51 45.69 -43.34
CA ASN A 194 -75.97 45.25 -44.66
C ASN A 194 -77.34 44.55 -44.57
N GLY A 195 -77.54 43.69 -43.58
CA GLY A 195 -78.81 43.04 -43.30
C GLY A 195 -79.92 44.02 -42.92
N ALA A 196 -79.64 44.97 -42.02
CA ALA A 196 -80.59 46.01 -41.62
C ALA A 196 -81.00 46.91 -42.80
N LEU A 197 -80.04 47.27 -43.67
CA LEU A 197 -80.27 48.08 -44.86
C LEU A 197 -81.12 47.32 -45.90
N ALA A 198 -80.86 46.02 -46.10
CA ALA A 198 -81.67 45.15 -46.96
C ALA A 198 -83.12 45.03 -46.47
N VAL A 199 -83.34 44.85 -45.16
CA VAL A 199 -84.68 44.80 -44.55
C VAL A 199 -85.39 46.16 -44.70
N ALA A 200 -84.71 47.27 -44.43
CA ALA A 200 -85.27 48.61 -44.59
C ALA A 200 -85.72 48.90 -46.04
N LEU A 201 -84.90 48.51 -47.03
CA LEU A 201 -85.27 48.59 -48.45
C LEU A 201 -86.48 47.72 -48.77
N GLY A 202 -86.55 46.48 -48.26
CA GLY A 202 -87.70 45.60 -48.43
C GLY A 202 -89.00 46.20 -47.88
N VAL A 203 -88.94 46.82 -46.69
CA VAL A 203 -90.09 47.53 -46.10
C VAL A 203 -90.47 48.77 -46.92
N PHE A 204 -89.49 49.53 -47.39
CA PHE A 204 -89.73 50.73 -48.20
C PHE A 204 -90.45 50.37 -49.52
N ILE A 205 -90.00 49.31 -50.20
CA ILE A 205 -90.62 48.79 -51.43
C ILE A 205 -92.06 48.35 -51.14
N THR A 206 -92.30 47.59 -50.07
CA THR A 206 -93.65 47.06 -49.77
C THR A 206 -94.66 48.16 -49.38
N LEU A 207 -94.24 49.27 -48.76
CA LEU A 207 -95.14 50.37 -48.42
C LEU A 207 -95.38 51.37 -49.57
N ILE A 208 -94.37 51.62 -50.41
CA ILE A 208 -94.44 52.69 -51.42
C ILE A 208 -94.91 52.19 -52.78
N VAL A 209 -94.49 50.99 -53.20
CA VAL A 209 -94.90 50.43 -54.51
C VAL A 209 -96.42 50.28 -54.66
N PRO A 210 -97.20 49.81 -53.65
CA PRO A 210 -98.65 49.72 -53.79
C PRO A 210 -99.34 51.08 -53.96
N ARG A 211 -98.71 52.16 -53.48
CA ARG A 211 -99.30 53.51 -53.48
C ARG A 211 -99.07 54.27 -54.78
N LEU A 212 -98.09 53.86 -55.59
CA LEU A 212 -97.72 54.54 -56.84
C LEU A 212 -98.21 53.82 -58.11
N TRP A 213 -98.95 52.72 -58.00
CA TRP A 213 -99.52 52.05 -59.18
C TRP A 213 -100.68 52.85 -59.79
N PRO A 214 -100.59 53.30 -61.06
CA PRO A 214 -101.68 54.00 -61.72
C PRO A 214 -102.88 53.08 -61.97
N LYS A 215 -104.05 53.43 -61.42
CA LYS A 215 -105.33 52.78 -61.75
C LYS A 215 -105.63 53.00 -63.24
N ARG A 216 -105.53 51.94 -64.05
CA ARG A 216 -106.00 51.95 -65.45
C ARG A 216 -107.52 52.20 -65.47
N ARG A 217 -107.94 53.31 -66.08
CA ARG A 217 -109.35 53.63 -66.34
C ARG A 217 -109.89 52.70 -67.44
N LYS A 218 -111.03 52.05 -67.17
CA LYS A 218 -111.82 51.34 -68.18
C LYS A 218 -112.43 52.36 -69.14
N SER A 219 -112.20 52.19 -70.44
CA SER A 219 -112.99 52.86 -71.48
C SER A 219 -114.09 51.92 -71.96
N SER A 220 -115.33 52.34 -71.78
CA SER A 220 -116.51 51.82 -72.45
C SER A 220 -116.56 52.32 -73.89
N SER A 221 -116.77 51.44 -74.86
CA SER A 221 -117.54 51.75 -76.07
C SER A 221 -118.09 50.47 -76.68
N TRP A 222 -119.33 50.57 -77.14
CA TRP A 222 -120.11 49.53 -77.79
C TRP A 222 -119.62 49.28 -79.23
N ALA A 223 -119.74 48.03 -79.68
CA ALA A 223 -120.08 47.55 -81.03
C ALA A 223 -120.21 46.02 -80.94
#